data_AF-A0A940E954-F1
#
_entry.id   AF-A0A940E954-F1
#
_cell.length_a   1.000
_cell.length_b   1.000
_cell.length_c   1.000
_cell.angle_alpha   90.00
_cell.angle_beta   90.00
_cell.angle_gamma   90.00
#
_symmetry.space_group_name_H-M   'P 1'
#
loop_
_entity.id
_entity.type
_entity.pdbx_description
1 polymer ?
#
loop_
_entity_poly.entity_id
_entity_poly.type
_entity_poly.pdbx_seq_one_letter_code
_entity_poly.pdbx_strand_id
1 'polypeptide(L)'
;MRLFSAYHGRASGLLLHSRQGDTHLGRSKMKGPAMSYAKKFAIGLALMIPAIAEAKPPLREVKQIDNELYYIAVAKEISDYCPSISGRKLKAINVMWGLRSEANSLGYSDQEIRDYVESDAEKDRMRAKGEAYLASNGVTYENPNSFCTLGRKEIDRNSAIGVYLRAN
;
A
#
# COMPACT_ATOMS: atom_id res chain seq x y z
N MET A 1 22.02 -0.44 -14.26
CA MET A 1 21.14 -0.04 -13.14
C MET A 1 19.90 0.74 -13.62
N ARG A 2 19.07 0.25 -14.56
CA ARG A 2 17.75 0.85 -14.88
C ARG A 2 16.88 -0.13 -15.68
N LEU A 3 16.21 -1.09 -15.04
CA LEU A 3 15.15 -1.87 -15.71
C LEU A 3 13.86 -2.05 -14.89
N PHE A 4 13.84 -1.63 -13.63
CA PHE A 4 12.58 -1.42 -12.89
C PHE A 4 11.84 -0.11 -13.23
N SER A 5 12.27 0.60 -14.27
CA SER A 5 11.80 1.94 -14.60
C SER A 5 10.41 2.00 -15.27
N ALA A 6 9.76 0.86 -15.52
CA ALA A 6 8.54 0.80 -16.33
C ALA A 6 7.22 0.89 -15.52
N TYR A 7 7.23 1.51 -14.33
CA TYR A 7 6.01 1.73 -13.52
C TYR A 7 5.63 3.22 -13.32
N HIS A 8 6.28 4.14 -14.05
CA HIS A 8 5.87 5.56 -14.06
C HIS A 8 5.03 5.88 -15.30
N GLY A 9 3.74 6.18 -15.08
CA GLY A 9 2.86 6.64 -16.15
C GLY A 9 1.49 7.14 -15.68
N ARG A 10 1.46 8.43 -15.29
CA ARG A 10 0.29 9.34 -15.19
C ARG A 10 -0.66 9.24 -13.98
N ALA A 11 -0.39 10.07 -12.98
CA ALA A 11 -1.41 10.81 -12.23
C ALA A 11 -1.08 12.32 -12.42
N SER A 12 -1.88 13.04 -13.21
CA SER A 12 -3.02 13.86 -12.76
C SER A 12 -2.59 15.15 -12.06
N GLY A 13 -2.27 16.16 -12.86
CA GLY A 13 -2.24 17.55 -12.44
C GLY A 13 -3.49 18.27 -12.94
N LEU A 14 -4.56 18.27 -12.14
CA LEU A 14 -5.69 19.19 -12.32
C LEU A 14 -5.84 19.99 -11.03
N LEU A 15 -5.20 21.16 -11.02
CA LEU A 15 -5.35 22.17 -9.97
C LEU A 15 -6.73 22.82 -10.11
N LEU A 16 -7.67 22.47 -9.24
CA LEU A 16 -8.89 23.24 -9.07
C LEU A 16 -8.68 24.29 -7.96
N HIS A 17 -8.68 25.54 -8.40
CA HIS A 17 -8.76 26.75 -7.60
C HIS A 17 -10.02 26.74 -6.72
N SER A 18 -9.88 27.03 -5.43
CA SER A 18 -11.01 27.47 -4.59
C SER A 18 -10.85 28.95 -4.28
N ARG A 19 -11.71 29.77 -4.90
CA ARG A 19 -12.05 31.13 -4.48
C ARG A 19 -13.13 31.03 -3.41
N GLN A 20 -12.95 31.68 -2.26
CA GLN A 20 -14.07 32.07 -1.39
C GLN A 20 -14.02 33.59 -1.25
N GLY A 21 -15.01 34.24 -1.85
CA GLY A 21 -15.29 35.66 -1.69
C GLY A 21 -16.19 35.91 -0.48
N ASP A 22 -15.71 36.80 0.38
CA ASP A 22 -16.33 38.03 0.87
C ASP A 22 -17.82 38.10 1.25
N THR A 23 -17.96 38.61 2.49
CA THR A 23 -18.97 39.55 3.01
C THR A 23 -20.43 39.08 3.15
N HIS A 24 -20.93 39.16 4.38
CA HIS A 24 -21.90 40.19 4.74
C HIS A 24 -21.96 40.39 6.26
N LEU A 25 -21.48 41.56 6.71
CA LEU A 25 -21.78 42.11 8.03
C LEU A 25 -23.29 42.43 8.11
N GLY A 26 -24.02 41.70 8.96
CA GLY A 26 -25.40 41.98 9.34
C GLY A 26 -25.46 42.46 10.79
N ARG A 27 -25.52 43.78 10.97
CA ARG A 27 -25.70 44.50 12.24
C ARG A 27 -27.17 44.43 12.67
N SER A 28 -27.46 43.92 13.87
CA SER A 28 -28.74 44.19 14.54
C SER A 28 -28.53 44.48 16.03
N LYS A 29 -28.82 45.73 16.39
CA LYS A 29 -29.00 46.23 17.76
C LYS A 29 -30.32 45.66 18.29
N MET A 30 -30.33 45.10 19.50
CA MET A 30 -31.52 45.15 20.36
C MET A 30 -31.14 45.34 21.83
N LYS A 31 -31.84 46.29 22.46
CA LYS A 31 -31.68 46.79 23.83
C LYS A 31 -32.75 46.16 24.73
N GLY A 32 -32.31 45.65 25.89
CA GLY A 32 -33.06 45.47 27.16
C GLY A 32 -34.14 44.38 27.22
N PRO A 33 -34.69 44.04 28.41
CA PRO A 33 -34.26 44.33 29.79
C PRO A 33 -33.88 43.06 30.59
N ALA A 34 -33.26 43.26 31.76
CA ALA A 34 -33.03 42.22 32.76
C ALA A 34 -34.36 41.74 33.37
N MET A 35 -34.60 40.42 33.38
CA MET A 35 -35.56 39.80 34.29
C MET A 35 -35.16 38.35 34.58
N SER A 36 -34.92 38.14 35.86
CA SER A 36 -34.71 36.88 36.54
C SER A 36 -35.86 35.91 36.29
N TYR A 37 -35.57 34.74 35.72
CA TYR A 37 -36.36 33.53 35.90
C TYR A 37 -35.41 32.34 36.03
N ALA A 38 -35.11 32.01 37.28
CA ALA A 38 -34.50 30.75 37.66
C ALA A 38 -35.41 29.58 37.23
N LYS A 39 -35.08 28.96 36.09
CA LYS A 39 -35.58 27.64 35.71
C LYS A 39 -34.39 26.70 35.62
N LYS A 40 -34.39 25.72 36.53
CA LYS A 40 -33.39 24.67 36.69
C LYS A 40 -33.24 23.89 35.37
N PHE A 41 -32.27 24.24 34.55
CA PHE A 41 -31.73 23.35 33.52
C PHE A 41 -30.84 22.35 34.24
N ALA A 42 -31.33 21.14 34.48
CA ALA A 42 -30.49 20.01 34.84
C ALA A 42 -29.64 19.65 33.61
N ILE A 43 -28.45 20.26 33.51
CA ILE A 43 -27.45 19.94 32.51
C ILE A 43 -26.85 18.59 32.91
N GLY A 44 -27.36 17.51 32.32
CA GLY A 44 -26.70 16.22 32.34
C GLY A 44 -25.39 16.31 31.56
N LEU A 45 -24.27 16.41 32.27
CA LEU A 45 -22.93 16.38 31.69
C LEU A 45 -22.66 14.96 31.17
N ALA A 46 -23.02 14.72 29.91
CA ALA A 46 -22.63 13.51 29.20
C ALA A 46 -21.10 13.53 29.02
N LEU A 47 -20.41 12.71 29.80
CA LEU A 47 -18.98 12.43 29.64
C LEU A 47 -18.76 11.77 28.27
N MET A 48 -18.43 12.58 27.26
CA MET A 48 -17.94 12.08 25.98
C MET A 48 -16.52 11.55 26.22
N ILE A 49 -16.39 10.23 26.40
CA ILE A 49 -15.08 9.58 26.40
C ILE A 49 -14.53 9.69 24.98
N PRO A 50 -13.40 10.37 24.74
CA PRO A 50 -12.79 10.39 23.42
C PRO A 50 -12.37 8.96 23.08
N ALA A 51 -12.96 8.40 22.01
CA ALA A 51 -12.46 7.15 21.44
C ALA A 51 -11.05 7.43 20.90
N ILE A 52 -10.04 6.85 21.54
CA ILE A 52 -8.67 6.86 21.03
C ILE A 52 -8.71 5.96 19.79
N ALA A 53 -8.65 6.57 18.60
CA ALA A 53 -8.47 5.82 17.37
C ALA A 53 -7.05 5.24 17.39
N GLU A 54 -6.93 3.94 17.64
CA GLU A 54 -5.66 3.24 17.51
C GLU A 54 -5.22 3.30 16.04
N ALA A 55 -4.08 3.94 15.78
CA ALA A 55 -3.57 4.06 14.43
C ALA A 55 -3.24 2.67 13.90
N LYS A 56 -3.85 2.29 12.78
CA LYS A 56 -3.52 1.07 12.07
C LYS A 56 -2.01 1.08 11.77
N PRO A 57 -1.29 -0.05 11.93
CA PRO A 57 0.12 -0.10 11.54
C PRO A 57 0.24 0.17 10.03
N PRO A 58 1.39 0.64 9.52
CA PRO A 58 1.59 0.77 8.09
C PRO A 58 1.54 -0.62 7.41
N LEU A 59 1.05 -0.70 6.17
CA LEU A 59 0.86 -1.98 5.45
C LEU A 59 2.14 -2.84 5.36
N ARG A 60 3.32 -2.22 5.34
CA ARG A 60 4.63 -2.92 5.39
C ARG A 60 4.86 -3.74 6.67
N GLU A 61 4.15 -3.42 7.75
CA GLU A 61 4.24 -4.12 9.04
C GLU A 61 3.26 -5.30 9.13
N VAL A 62 2.26 -5.35 8.24
CA VAL A 62 1.39 -6.52 8.06
C VAL A 62 2.16 -7.60 7.29
N LYS A 63 2.90 -8.43 8.02
CA LYS A 63 3.86 -9.40 7.45
C LYS A 63 3.26 -10.33 6.41
N GLN A 64 2.02 -10.75 6.57
CA GLN A 64 1.34 -11.60 5.60
C GLN A 64 1.23 -10.92 4.23
N ILE A 65 0.92 -9.62 4.20
CA ILE A 65 0.80 -8.84 2.96
C ILE A 65 2.19 -8.51 2.41
N ASP A 66 3.08 -7.99 3.25
CA ASP A 66 4.44 -7.57 2.82
C ASP A 66 5.25 -8.75 2.26
N ASN A 67 5.18 -9.92 2.91
CA ASN A 67 5.92 -11.10 2.47
C ASN A 67 5.36 -11.66 1.17
N GLU A 68 4.04 -11.68 0.99
CA GLU A 68 3.44 -12.22 -0.22
C GLU A 68 3.75 -11.33 -1.44
N LEU A 69 3.64 -10.01 -1.29
CA LEU A 69 4.07 -9.05 -2.31
C LEU A 69 5.56 -9.21 -2.64
N TYR A 70 6.39 -9.43 -1.63
CA TYR A 70 7.81 -9.70 -1.80
C TYR A 70 8.06 -10.98 -2.63
N TYR A 71 7.38 -12.09 -2.33
CA TYR A 71 7.56 -13.34 -3.07
C TYR A 71 7.15 -13.21 -4.54
N ILE A 72 6.03 -12.53 -4.80
CA ILE A 72 5.57 -12.24 -6.16
C ILE A 72 6.58 -11.37 -6.91
N ALA A 73 7.13 -10.34 -6.25
CA ALA A 73 8.13 -9.45 -6.85
C ALA A 73 9.42 -10.20 -7.24
N VAL A 74 9.95 -11.04 -6.35
CA VAL A 74 11.15 -11.84 -6.65
C VAL A 74 10.88 -12.85 -7.77
N ALA A 75 9.72 -13.52 -7.75
CA ALA A 75 9.34 -14.43 -8.82
C ALA A 75 9.22 -13.73 -10.18
N LYS A 76 8.64 -12.52 -10.19
CA LYS A 76 8.58 -11.69 -11.40
C LYS A 76 9.98 -11.41 -11.93
N GLU A 77 10.89 -10.94 -11.08
CA GLU A 77 12.26 -10.63 -11.48
C GLU A 77 12.98 -11.86 -12.06
N ILE A 78 12.87 -13.02 -11.41
CA ILE A 78 13.41 -14.29 -11.93
C ILE A 78 12.85 -14.59 -13.32
N SER A 79 11.54 -14.44 -13.54
CA SER A 79 10.92 -14.72 -14.83
C SER A 79 11.23 -13.68 -15.91
N ASP A 80 11.56 -12.44 -15.54
CA ASP A 80 11.93 -11.39 -16.49
C ASP A 80 13.33 -11.65 -17.07
N TYR A 81 14.24 -12.23 -16.28
CA TYR A 81 15.64 -12.48 -16.67
C TYR A 81 15.92 -13.93 -17.08
N CYS A 82 15.00 -14.87 -16.85
CA CYS A 82 15.14 -16.26 -17.26
C CYS A 82 14.18 -16.65 -18.39
N PRO A 83 14.65 -16.83 -19.64
CA PRO A 83 13.77 -17.16 -20.78
C PRO A 83 13.12 -18.57 -20.68
N SER A 84 13.73 -19.48 -19.92
CA SER A 84 13.21 -20.85 -19.71
C SER A 84 12.19 -20.97 -18.55
N ILE A 85 11.89 -19.87 -17.85
CA ILE A 85 10.93 -19.86 -16.74
C ILE A 85 9.91 -18.74 -16.95
N SER A 86 8.63 -19.07 -16.85
CA SER A 86 7.56 -18.07 -16.86
C SER A 86 6.95 -17.88 -15.48
N GLY A 87 6.58 -16.64 -15.18
CA GLY A 87 5.74 -16.32 -14.04
C GLY A 87 4.29 -16.79 -14.25
N ARG A 88 3.67 -17.32 -13.19
CA ARG A 88 2.25 -17.71 -13.14
C ARG A 88 1.39 -16.46 -12.93
N LYS A 89 1.32 -15.58 -13.94
CA LYS A 89 0.68 -14.26 -13.86
C LYS A 89 -0.75 -14.31 -13.31
N LEU A 90 -1.58 -15.25 -13.80
CA LEU A 90 -2.97 -15.40 -13.33
C LEU A 90 -3.05 -15.74 -11.84
N LYS A 91 -2.13 -16.59 -11.34
CA LYS A 91 -2.05 -16.91 -9.91
C LYS A 91 -1.64 -15.67 -9.10
N ALA A 92 -0.60 -14.96 -9.52
CA ALA A 92 -0.16 -13.74 -8.84
C ALA A 92 -1.26 -12.69 -8.78
N ILE A 93 -1.99 -12.47 -9.88
CA ILE A 93 -3.15 -11.56 -9.93
C ILE A 93 -4.21 -11.99 -8.92
N ASN A 94 -4.62 -13.26 -8.92
CA ASN A 94 -5.63 -13.77 -7.97
C ASN A 94 -5.19 -13.57 -6.51
N VAL A 95 -3.92 -13.81 -6.20
CA VAL A 95 -3.38 -13.56 -4.85
C VAL A 95 -3.41 -12.06 -4.52
N MET A 96 -3.02 -11.18 -5.43
CA MET A 96 -3.10 -9.72 -5.21
C MET A 96 -4.52 -9.24 -4.89
N TRP A 97 -5.55 -9.79 -5.56
CA TRP A 97 -6.94 -9.50 -5.20
C TRP A 97 -7.28 -9.97 -3.78
N GLY A 98 -6.81 -11.15 -3.40
CA GLY A 98 -6.94 -11.67 -2.03
C GLY A 98 -6.24 -10.78 -1.00
N LEU A 99 -5.02 -10.32 -1.26
CA LEU A 99 -4.28 -9.42 -0.38
C LEU A 99 -4.98 -8.07 -0.20
N ARG A 100 -5.57 -7.53 -1.26
CA ARG A 100 -6.41 -6.32 -1.17
C ARG A 100 -7.63 -6.57 -0.29
N SER A 101 -8.31 -7.70 -0.46
CA SER A 101 -9.45 -8.07 0.39
C SER A 101 -9.04 -8.21 1.87
N GLU A 102 -7.88 -8.83 2.13
CA GLU A 102 -7.32 -8.97 3.47
C GLU A 102 -7.02 -7.61 4.09
N ALA A 103 -6.34 -6.71 3.37
CA ALA A 103 -6.11 -5.34 3.82
C ALA A 103 -7.42 -4.60 4.11
N ASN A 104 -8.42 -4.74 3.24
CA ASN A 104 -9.73 -4.14 3.47
C ASN A 104 -10.39 -4.68 4.75
N SER A 105 -10.26 -5.98 5.04
CA SER A 105 -10.78 -6.59 6.28
C SER A 105 -10.09 -6.07 7.55
N LEU A 106 -8.83 -5.65 7.43
CA LEU A 106 -8.05 -4.99 8.50
C LEU A 106 -8.36 -3.48 8.64
N GLY A 107 -9.31 -2.96 7.86
CA GLY A 107 -9.76 -1.57 7.93
C GLY A 107 -8.94 -0.58 7.11
N TYR A 108 -8.05 -1.05 6.23
CA TYR A 108 -7.42 -0.19 5.21
C TYR A 108 -8.42 0.11 4.10
N SER A 109 -8.47 1.36 3.66
CA SER A 109 -9.23 1.77 2.50
C SER A 109 -8.48 1.43 1.21
N ASP A 110 -9.21 1.31 0.12
CA ASP A 110 -8.61 1.12 -1.21
C ASP A 110 -7.64 2.24 -1.59
N GLN A 111 -7.83 3.46 -1.06
CA GLN A 111 -6.90 4.56 -1.29
C GLN A 111 -5.60 4.36 -0.53
N GLU A 112 -5.64 4.00 0.75
CA GLU A 112 -4.44 3.70 1.54
C GLU A 112 -3.64 2.53 0.92
N ILE A 113 -4.34 1.52 0.39
CA ILE A 113 -3.70 0.40 -0.33
C ILE A 113 -3.02 0.89 -1.61
N ARG A 114 -3.69 1.74 -2.40
CA ARG A 114 -3.11 2.34 -3.61
C ARG A 114 -1.89 3.18 -3.28
N ASP A 115 -1.99 4.07 -2.30
CA ASP A 115 -0.90 4.94 -1.88
C ASP A 115 0.32 4.11 -1.46
N TYR A 116 0.10 2.98 -0.77
CA TYR A 116 1.16 2.05 -0.40
C TYR A 116 1.83 1.38 -1.61
N VAL A 117 1.05 0.79 -2.53
CA VAL A 117 1.62 0.07 -3.69
C VAL A 117 2.21 1.00 -4.75
N GLU A 118 1.75 2.26 -4.81
CA GLU A 118 2.26 3.27 -5.74
C GLU A 118 3.47 4.05 -5.18
N SER A 119 3.67 4.04 -3.85
CA SER A 119 4.79 4.69 -3.18
C SER A 119 6.16 4.25 -3.73
N ASP A 120 6.93 5.21 -4.23
CA ASP A 120 8.29 4.99 -4.71
C ASP A 120 9.21 4.48 -3.59
N ALA A 121 9.04 5.00 -2.37
CA ALA A 121 9.82 4.55 -1.22
C ALA A 121 9.57 3.07 -0.88
N GLU A 122 8.33 2.60 -0.97
CA GLU A 122 7.99 1.21 -0.70
C GLU A 122 8.43 0.28 -1.84
N LYS A 123 8.34 0.73 -3.09
CA LYS A 123 8.91 0.02 -4.24
C LYS A 123 10.42 -0.11 -4.13
N ASP A 124 11.12 0.94 -3.73
CA ASP A 124 12.58 0.94 -3.57
C ASP A 124 13.02 0.03 -2.43
N ARG A 125 12.31 0.07 -1.28
CA ARG A 125 12.54 -0.88 -0.18
C ARG A 125 12.34 -2.32 -0.64
N MET A 126 11.24 -2.59 -1.35
CA MET A 126 10.93 -3.94 -1.84
C MET A 126 11.99 -4.44 -2.82
N ARG A 127 12.47 -3.55 -3.71
CA ARG A 127 13.56 -3.85 -4.64
C ARG A 127 14.85 -4.18 -3.90
N ALA A 128 15.26 -3.35 -2.93
CA ALA A 128 16.46 -3.60 -2.14
C ALA A 128 16.39 -4.95 -1.39
N LYS A 129 15.22 -5.28 -0.81
CA LYS A 129 14.96 -6.59 -0.18
C LYS A 129 15.09 -7.75 -1.18
N GLY A 130 14.56 -7.58 -2.40
CA GLY A 130 14.68 -8.53 -3.50
C GLY A 130 16.11 -8.71 -3.98
N GLU A 131 16.84 -7.63 -4.24
CA GLU A 131 18.23 -7.64 -4.70
C GLU A 131 19.17 -8.30 -3.67
N ALA A 132 18.97 -8.03 -2.38
CA ALA A 132 19.72 -8.70 -1.32
C ALA A 132 19.48 -10.23 -1.31
N TYR A 133 18.23 -10.64 -1.53
CA TYR A 133 17.90 -12.06 -1.65
C TYR A 133 18.55 -12.71 -2.88
N LEU A 134 18.47 -12.07 -4.04
CA LEU A 134 19.09 -12.54 -5.27
C LEU A 134 20.62 -12.68 -5.09
N ALA A 135 21.27 -11.64 -4.56
CA ALA A 135 22.71 -11.63 -4.33
C ALA A 135 23.14 -12.73 -3.35
N SER A 136 22.43 -12.90 -2.22
CA SER A 136 22.72 -13.98 -1.25
C SER A 136 22.55 -15.39 -1.82
N ASN A 137 21.80 -15.54 -2.92
CA ASN A 137 21.63 -16.80 -3.66
C ASN A 137 22.57 -16.92 -4.88
N GLY A 138 23.55 -16.04 -5.01
CA GLY A 138 24.55 -16.06 -6.09
C GLY A 138 24.00 -15.59 -7.45
N VAL A 139 22.89 -14.85 -7.45
CA VAL A 139 22.34 -14.25 -8.66
C VAL A 139 23.04 -12.93 -8.95
N THR A 140 23.39 -12.72 -10.22
CA THR A 140 23.95 -11.47 -10.73
C THR A 140 23.33 -11.12 -12.09
N TYR A 141 23.05 -9.83 -12.28
CA TYR A 141 22.53 -9.29 -13.54
C TYR A 141 23.51 -9.40 -14.71
N GLU A 142 24.81 -9.60 -14.44
CA GLU A 142 25.83 -9.83 -15.46
C GLU A 142 25.76 -11.26 -16.03
N ASN A 143 25.11 -12.18 -15.32
CA ASN A 143 24.91 -13.57 -15.73
C ASN A 143 23.42 -13.95 -15.62
N PRO A 144 22.60 -13.69 -16.64
CA PRO A 144 21.18 -14.03 -16.63
C PRO A 144 20.89 -15.53 -16.35
N ASN A 145 21.82 -16.44 -16.65
CA ASN A 145 21.66 -17.87 -16.32
C ASN A 145 21.64 -18.13 -14.81
N SER A 146 22.18 -17.23 -14.00
CA SER A 146 22.10 -17.32 -12.53
C SER A 146 20.64 -17.20 -12.04
N PHE A 147 19.81 -16.36 -12.66
CA PHE A 147 18.37 -16.27 -12.37
C PHE A 147 17.66 -17.58 -12.69
N CYS A 148 17.96 -18.21 -13.83
CA CYS A 148 17.38 -19.50 -14.18
C CYS A 148 17.75 -20.60 -13.19
N THR A 149 18.99 -20.58 -12.69
CA THR A 149 19.46 -21.56 -11.71
C THR A 149 18.73 -21.42 -10.38
N LEU A 150 18.59 -20.18 -9.89
CA LEU A 150 17.78 -19.92 -8.69
C LEU A 150 16.31 -20.29 -8.93
N GLY A 151 15.72 -19.85 -10.04
CA GLY A 151 14.32 -20.10 -10.37
C GLY A 151 13.97 -21.58 -10.38
N ARG A 152 14.83 -22.44 -10.93
CA ARG A 152 14.65 -23.91 -10.86
C ARG A 152 14.69 -24.42 -9.43
N LYS A 153 15.66 -23.99 -8.62
CA LYS A 153 15.74 -24.36 -7.19
C LYS A 153 14.48 -23.94 -6.42
N GLU A 154 13.93 -22.75 -6.71
CA GLU A 154 12.68 -22.29 -6.11
C GLU A 154 11.49 -23.17 -6.46
N ILE A 155 11.35 -23.51 -7.75
CA ILE A 155 10.30 -24.40 -8.26
C ILE A 155 10.42 -25.78 -7.60
N ASP A 156 11.61 -26.37 -7.62
CA ASP A 156 11.85 -27.75 -7.15
C ASP A 156 11.53 -27.90 -5.65
N ARG A 157 11.82 -26.88 -4.84
CA ARG A 157 11.51 -26.89 -3.39
C ARG A 157 10.09 -26.41 -3.06
N ASN A 158 9.28 -26.08 -4.06
CA ASN A 158 7.94 -25.51 -3.92
C ASN A 158 7.90 -24.35 -2.91
N SER A 159 8.89 -23.44 -2.99
CA SER A 159 8.98 -22.32 -2.05
C SER A 159 7.87 -21.30 -2.27
N ALA A 160 7.73 -20.36 -1.34
CA ALA A 160 6.83 -19.22 -1.51
C ALA A 160 7.12 -18.37 -2.77
N ILE A 161 8.35 -18.39 -3.30
CA ILE A 161 8.69 -17.77 -4.60
C ILE A 161 8.37 -18.74 -5.75
N GLY A 162 8.76 -20.01 -5.60
CA GLY A 162 8.61 -21.06 -6.62
C GLY A 162 7.17 -21.35 -7.01
N VAL A 163 6.22 -21.19 -6.08
CA VAL A 163 4.79 -21.33 -6.35
C VAL A 163 4.25 -20.33 -7.39
N TYR A 164 5.00 -19.27 -7.69
CA TYR A 164 4.71 -18.27 -8.72
C TYR A 164 5.47 -18.50 -10.03
N LEU A 165 6.30 -19.55 -10.11
CA LEU A 165 7.13 -19.85 -11.27
C LEU A 165 6.69 -21.15 -11.95
N ARG A 166 7.01 -21.28 -13.23
CA ARG A 166 6.81 -22.50 -14.03
C ARG A 166 7.94 -22.61 -15.06
N ALA A 167 8.60 -23.76 -15.12
CA ALA A 167 9.53 -24.08 -16.21
C ALA A 167 8.77 -24.30 -17.53
N ASN A 168 9.38 -23.88 -18.64
CA ASN A 168 8.86 -24.03 -20.00
C ASN A 168 9.59 -25.12 -20.76
#